data_AF-A0A7Y7TQD4-F1
#
_entry.id   AF-A0A7Y7TQD4-F1
#
_cell.length_a   1.000
_cell.length_b   1.000
_cell.length_c   1.000
_cell.angle_alpha   90.00
_cell.angle_beta   90.00
_cell.angle_gamma   90.00
#
_symmetry.space_group_name_H-M   'P 1'
#
loop_
_entity.id
_entity.type
_entity.pdbx_description
1 polymer ?
#
loop_
_entity_poly.entity_id
_entity_poly.type
_entity_poly.pdbx_seq_one_letter_code
_entity_poly.pdbx_strand_id
1 'polypeptide(L)'
;MITLIIGCSPKSNYKLLSTMFDGVPDPNKVESTTGVKSSDSLNGQSLSKKNTSVSKVIHPPYKDKGCSNCHEKIDNVPSSKLIKPQLELCYSCHEDFSKKFTWVHGPVAAGSCTKCHSPHASDFKKLLLKEGQALCFTCHDSKDVIKNEVHKEIGQTNCTECHNPHGGSDKTILR
;
A
#
# COMPACT_ATOMS: atom_id res chain seq x y z
N MET A 1 -9.34 12.51 -36.57
CA MET A 1 -9.03 11.51 -35.53
C MET A 1 -7.57 11.72 -35.14
N ILE A 2 -7.29 12.47 -34.07
CA ILE A 2 -5.92 12.79 -33.64
C ILE A 2 -5.46 11.67 -32.72
N THR A 3 -4.61 10.79 -33.23
CA THR A 3 -3.97 9.73 -32.45
C THR A 3 -2.88 10.35 -31.59
N LEU A 4 -3.18 10.67 -30.32
CA LEU A 4 -2.15 11.05 -29.36
C LEU A 4 -1.33 9.81 -28.99
N ILE A 5 -0.13 9.74 -29.57
CA ILE A 5 0.88 8.75 -29.21
C ILE A 5 1.47 9.19 -27.87
N ILE A 6 0.88 8.72 -26.77
CA ILE A 6 1.45 8.94 -25.43
C ILE A 6 2.72 8.09 -25.35
N GLY A 7 3.87 8.72 -25.61
CA GLY A 7 5.16 8.08 -25.52
C GLY A 7 5.39 7.50 -24.13
N CYS A 8 5.81 6.24 -24.06
CA CYS A 8 6.15 5.49 -22.85
C CYS A 8 7.46 5.96 -22.21
N SER A 9 7.71 7.26 -22.08
CA SER A 9 8.88 7.77 -21.36
C SER A 9 8.51 8.07 -19.90
N PRO A 10 9.36 7.73 -18.91
CA PRO A 10 9.12 8.07 -17.51
C PRO A 10 8.85 9.57 -17.29
N LYS A 11 9.46 10.43 -18.12
CA LYS A 11 9.30 11.89 -18.08
C LYS A 11 7.93 12.37 -18.60
N SER A 12 7.42 11.78 -19.69
CA SER A 12 6.09 12.09 -20.21
C SER A 12 4.98 11.61 -19.28
N ASN A 13 5.16 10.45 -18.66
CA ASN A 13 4.24 9.93 -17.65
C ASN A 13 4.25 10.78 -16.38
N TYR A 14 5.42 11.19 -15.86
CA TYR A 14 5.50 12.11 -14.73
C TYR A 14 4.76 13.43 -15.02
N LYS A 15 4.98 14.04 -16.19
CA LYS A 15 4.33 15.31 -16.56
C LYS A 15 2.81 15.19 -16.62
N LEU A 16 2.29 14.07 -17.12
CA LEU A 16 0.85 13.81 -17.13
C LEU A 16 0.31 13.60 -15.70
N LEU A 17 1.00 12.78 -14.91
CA LEU A 17 0.60 12.46 -13.55
C LEU A 17 0.65 13.69 -12.63
N SER A 18 1.69 14.54 -12.76
CA SER A 18 1.83 15.77 -11.96
C SER A 18 0.80 16.85 -12.30
N THR A 19 0.19 16.80 -13.49
CA THR A 19 -0.92 17.72 -13.84
C THR A 19 -2.28 17.27 -13.32
N MET A 20 -2.44 15.98 -13.03
CA MET A 20 -3.71 15.39 -12.62
C MET A 20 -3.75 15.06 -11.12
N PHE A 21 -2.59 14.89 -10.48
CA PHE A 21 -2.46 14.52 -9.08
C PHE A 21 -1.47 15.46 -8.39
N ASP A 22 -1.93 16.16 -7.35
CA ASP A 22 -1.05 16.93 -6.47
C ASP A 22 -0.22 15.97 -5.60
N GLY A 23 1.10 16.19 -5.54
CA GLY A 23 2.03 15.41 -4.70
C GLY A 23 2.80 14.27 -5.39
N VAL A 24 2.86 14.24 -6.72
CA VAL A 24 3.67 13.24 -7.45
C VAL A 24 5.17 13.47 -7.17
N PRO A 25 5.90 12.47 -6.61
CA PRO A 25 7.33 12.62 -6.32
C PRO A 25 8.17 12.80 -7.60
N ASP A 26 9.13 13.74 -7.56
CA ASP A 26 10.03 14.00 -8.69
C ASP A 26 10.96 12.79 -8.93
N PRO A 27 10.93 12.17 -10.13
CA PRO A 27 11.75 11.00 -10.44
C PRO A 27 13.27 11.29 -10.46
N ASN A 28 13.70 12.56 -10.49
CA ASN A 28 15.12 12.93 -10.46
C ASN A 28 15.61 13.35 -9.07
N LYS A 29 14.71 13.41 -8.08
CA LYS A 29 15.06 13.75 -6.71
C LYS A 29 15.52 12.48 -6.01
N VAL A 30 16.82 12.21 -6.07
CA VAL A 30 17.47 11.20 -5.24
C VAL A 30 17.26 11.58 -3.77
N GLU A 31 16.37 10.87 -3.09
CA GLU A 31 16.36 10.90 -1.63
C GLU A 31 17.69 10.32 -1.15
N SER A 32 18.45 11.17 -0.48
CA SER A 32 19.80 10.89 0.01
C SER A 32 19.73 9.79 1.07
N THR A 33 19.98 8.55 0.64
CA THR A 33 20.31 7.43 1.52
C THR A 33 21.69 7.67 2.12
N THR A 34 21.72 8.30 3.29
CA THR A 34 22.94 8.38 4.08
C THR A 34 23.17 7.05 4.80
N GLY A 35 24.00 6.21 4.17
CA GLY A 35 25.10 5.50 4.82
C GLY A 35 24.79 4.27 5.68
N VAL A 36 24.72 3.11 5.04
CA VAL A 36 25.20 1.86 5.64
C VAL A 36 26.72 1.99 5.79
N LYS A 37 27.21 2.04 7.03
CA LYS A 37 28.61 1.73 7.35
C LYS A 37 28.65 0.39 8.06
N SER A 38 29.17 -0.60 7.35
CA SER A 38 29.67 -1.84 7.91
C SER A 38 31.01 -1.57 8.58
N SER A 39 31.13 -1.87 9.88
CA SER A 39 32.41 -2.12 10.55
C SER A 39 32.17 -2.98 11.77
N ASP A 40 33.01 -3.99 11.91
CA ASP A 40 32.88 -5.16 12.76
C ASP A 40 32.89 -4.94 14.28
N SER A 41 32.42 -5.99 14.96
CA SER A 41 32.81 -6.49 16.29
C SER A 41 32.22 -5.90 17.57
N LEU A 42 31.37 -6.75 18.18
CA LEU A 42 31.32 -7.16 19.58
C LEU A 42 31.33 -6.06 20.65
N ASN A 43 30.16 -5.75 21.20
CA ASN A 43 29.97 -5.86 22.64
C ASN A 43 28.49 -6.11 22.97
N GLY A 44 28.24 -7.12 23.81
CA GLY A 44 26.90 -7.45 24.25
C GLY A 44 26.35 -6.37 25.18
N GLN A 45 25.06 -6.05 25.00
CA GLN A 45 24.18 -5.72 26.10
C GLN A 45 22.73 -5.99 25.67
N SER A 46 22.19 -7.02 26.30
CA SER A 46 20.79 -7.41 26.35
C SER A 46 19.91 -6.23 26.76
N LEU A 47 18.96 -5.82 25.91
CA LEU A 47 17.75 -5.13 26.35
C LEU A 47 16.53 -5.60 25.54
N SER A 48 15.79 -6.49 26.18
CA SER A 48 14.34 -6.65 26.11
C SER A 48 13.72 -7.17 24.80
N LYS A 49 13.72 -8.50 24.66
CA LYS A 49 12.63 -9.22 23.99
C LYS A 49 11.31 -8.85 24.68
N LYS A 50 10.58 -7.87 24.13
CA LYS A 50 9.15 -7.78 24.41
C LYS A 50 8.46 -8.82 23.53
N ASN A 51 8.27 -10.01 24.11
CA ASN A 51 7.38 -11.04 23.60
C ASN A 51 5.96 -10.46 23.48
N THR A 52 5.61 -9.96 22.30
CA THR A 52 4.23 -9.98 21.84
C THR A 52 4.16 -11.03 20.75
N SER A 53 3.78 -12.25 21.14
CA SER A 53 3.31 -13.27 20.22
C SER A 53 2.02 -12.75 19.59
N VAL A 54 2.13 -11.97 18.52
CA VAL A 54 0.98 -11.58 17.71
C VAL A 54 0.80 -12.70 16.70
N SER A 55 -0.31 -13.43 16.81
CA SER A 55 -0.65 -14.50 15.87
C SER A 55 -0.69 -13.95 14.45
N LYS A 56 0.30 -14.32 13.63
CA LYS A 56 0.40 -13.91 12.22
C LYS A 56 -0.87 -14.32 11.47
N VAL A 57 -1.56 -13.33 10.90
CA VAL A 57 -2.70 -13.52 10.00
C VAL A 57 -2.15 -13.98 8.66
N ILE A 58 -2.58 -15.17 8.23
CA ILE A 58 -2.12 -15.78 6.97
C ILE A 58 -3.24 -15.69 5.95
N HIS A 59 -2.92 -15.20 4.75
CA HIS A 59 -3.86 -15.14 3.64
C HIS A 59 -4.22 -16.57 3.21
N PRO A 60 -5.50 -16.96 3.10
CA PRO A 60 -5.87 -18.36 2.84
C PRO A 60 -5.20 -18.98 1.60
N PRO A 61 -5.13 -18.31 0.43
CA PRO A 61 -4.41 -18.84 -0.73
C PRO A 61 -2.93 -19.15 -0.46
N TYR A 62 -2.27 -18.37 0.42
CA TYR A 62 -0.89 -18.60 0.81
C TYR A 62 -0.78 -19.76 1.81
N LYS A 63 -1.68 -19.84 2.80
CA LYS A 63 -1.76 -20.95 3.75
C LYS A 63 -1.92 -22.29 3.04
N ASP A 64 -2.74 -22.32 1.99
CA ASP A 64 -3.07 -23.51 1.22
C ASP A 64 -2.03 -23.84 0.14
N LYS A 65 -0.91 -23.10 0.10
CA LYS A 65 0.18 -23.26 -0.88
C LYS A 65 -0.29 -23.10 -2.33
N GLY A 66 -1.33 -22.30 -2.55
CA GLY A 66 -1.88 -21.98 -3.87
C GLY A 66 -1.04 -20.97 -4.65
N CYS A 67 0.29 -21.14 -4.68
CA CYS A 67 1.23 -20.16 -5.25
C CYS A 67 0.95 -19.86 -6.72
N SER A 68 0.56 -20.88 -7.49
CA SER A 68 0.24 -20.76 -8.92
C SER A 68 -1.01 -19.96 -9.23
N ASN A 69 -1.85 -19.66 -8.23
CA ASN A 69 -3.02 -18.81 -8.40
C ASN A 69 -2.63 -17.34 -8.57
N CYS A 70 -1.40 -16.98 -8.18
CA CYS A 70 -0.90 -15.61 -8.25
C CYS A 70 0.41 -15.50 -9.02
N HIS A 71 1.31 -16.47 -8.88
CA HIS A 71 2.65 -16.44 -9.44
C HIS A 71 2.82 -17.40 -10.63
N GLU A 72 3.62 -16.98 -11.61
CA GLU A 72 4.01 -17.86 -12.71
C GLU A 72 4.83 -19.03 -12.16
N LYS A 73 4.52 -20.26 -12.59
CA LYS A 73 5.33 -21.42 -12.25
C LYS A 73 6.57 -21.41 -13.16
N ILE A 74 7.74 -21.22 -12.56
CA ILE A 74 9.02 -21.39 -13.25
C ILE A 74 9.68 -22.65 -12.68
N ASP A 75 10.14 -23.54 -13.55
CA ASP A 75 10.73 -24.81 -13.12
C ASP A 75 11.93 -24.58 -12.19
N ASN A 76 11.84 -25.15 -10.98
CA ASN A 76 12.84 -25.07 -9.93
C ASN A 76 13.25 -23.65 -9.48
N VAL A 77 12.43 -22.63 -9.77
CA VAL A 77 12.70 -21.25 -9.35
C VAL A 77 11.46 -20.63 -8.68
N PRO A 78 11.58 -20.13 -7.43
CA PRO A 78 10.56 -19.28 -6.83
C PRO A 78 10.38 -18.01 -7.68
N SER A 79 9.24 -17.90 -8.36
CA SER A 79 8.92 -16.73 -9.17
C SER A 79 8.14 -15.71 -8.34
N SER A 80 8.63 -14.47 -8.29
CA SER A 80 7.83 -13.34 -7.80
C SER A 80 6.91 -12.77 -8.88
N LYS A 81 7.04 -13.21 -10.13
CA LYS A 81 6.28 -12.69 -11.26
C LYS A 81 4.82 -13.11 -11.17
N LEU A 82 3.91 -12.14 -11.32
CA LEU A 82 2.47 -12.38 -11.26
C LEU A 82 1.93 -12.89 -12.60
N ILE A 83 0.92 -13.76 -12.55
CA ILE A 83 0.26 -14.30 -13.76
C ILE A 83 -0.64 -13.28 -14.48
N LYS A 84 -0.98 -12.18 -13.80
CA LYS A 84 -1.80 -11.06 -14.28
C LYS A 84 -1.34 -9.76 -13.62
N PRO A 85 -1.66 -8.58 -14.19
CA PRO A 85 -1.51 -7.30 -13.48
C PRO A 85 -2.17 -7.35 -12.10
N GLN A 86 -1.56 -6.71 -11.09
CA GLN A 86 -1.98 -6.85 -9.69
C GLN A 86 -3.47 -6.52 -9.46
N LEU A 87 -3.97 -5.44 -10.07
CA LEU A 87 -5.38 -5.04 -9.98
C LEU A 87 -6.31 -6.18 -10.42
N GLU A 88 -6.11 -6.69 -11.64
CA GLU A 88 -6.91 -7.77 -12.22
C GLU A 88 -6.77 -9.08 -11.45
N LEU A 89 -5.57 -9.36 -10.94
CA LEU A 89 -5.31 -10.56 -10.17
C LEU A 89 -6.10 -10.56 -8.86
N CYS A 90 -6.04 -9.47 -8.09
CA CYS A 90 -6.77 -9.37 -6.83
C CYS A 90 -8.28 -9.49 -7.05
N TYR A 91 -8.81 -8.86 -8.09
CA TYR A 91 -10.25 -8.91 -8.40
C TYR A 91 -10.72 -10.21 -9.03
N SER A 92 -9.82 -11.14 -9.36
CA SER A 92 -10.24 -12.48 -9.76
C SER A 92 -10.91 -13.27 -8.63
N CYS A 93 -10.72 -12.85 -7.37
CA CYS A 93 -11.34 -13.45 -6.20
C CYS A 93 -11.96 -12.42 -5.24
N HIS A 94 -11.47 -11.19 -5.20
CA HIS A 94 -12.00 -10.11 -4.37
C HIS A 94 -12.94 -9.20 -5.16
N GLU A 95 -13.82 -8.50 -4.44
CA GLU A 95 -14.71 -7.51 -5.04
C GLU A 95 -13.91 -6.41 -5.78
N ASP A 96 -14.42 -6.00 -6.94
CA ASP A 96 -13.84 -4.92 -7.74
C ASP A 96 -14.15 -3.54 -7.14
N PHE A 97 -13.34 -3.14 -6.16
CA PHE A 97 -13.47 -1.84 -5.49
C PHE A 97 -13.24 -0.65 -6.44
N SER A 98 -12.59 -0.86 -7.60
CA SER A 98 -12.38 0.21 -8.56
C SER A 98 -13.67 0.66 -9.26
N LYS A 99 -14.72 -0.17 -9.22
CA LYS A 99 -16.03 0.12 -9.82
C LYS A 99 -17.14 0.32 -8.80
N LYS A 100 -16.88 0.00 -7.53
CA LYS A 100 -17.89 0.05 -6.46
C LYS A 100 -18.23 1.47 -6.00
N PHE A 101 -17.27 2.38 -6.07
CA PHE A 101 -17.37 3.70 -5.45
C PHE A 101 -17.32 4.82 -6.50
N THR A 102 -18.04 5.90 -6.25
CA THR A 102 -17.95 7.13 -7.05
C THR A 102 -16.56 7.76 -6.91
N TRP A 103 -16.01 7.74 -5.69
CA TRP A 103 -14.67 8.20 -5.40
C TRP A 103 -13.83 7.04 -4.90
N VAL A 104 -12.85 6.63 -5.70
CA VAL A 104 -11.94 5.53 -5.39
C VAL A 104 -10.67 6.10 -4.77
N HIS A 105 -10.20 5.50 -3.68
CA HIS A 105 -8.96 5.93 -3.05
C HIS A 105 -7.77 5.70 -3.99
N GLY A 106 -6.82 6.64 -4.04
CA GLY A 106 -5.71 6.66 -5.01
C GLY A 106 -4.96 5.33 -5.17
N PRO A 107 -4.52 4.66 -4.08
CA PRO A 107 -3.88 3.35 -4.18
C PRO A 107 -4.75 2.26 -4.81
N VAL A 108 -6.07 2.29 -4.59
CA VAL A 108 -7.00 1.35 -5.24
C VAL A 108 -7.17 1.67 -6.71
N ALA A 109 -7.34 2.95 -7.07
CA ALA A 109 -7.43 3.40 -8.46
C ALA A 109 -6.16 3.04 -9.26
N ALA A 110 -5.00 3.10 -8.62
CA ALA A 110 -3.71 2.73 -9.20
C ALA A 110 -3.40 1.23 -9.15
N GLY A 111 -4.31 0.38 -8.64
CA GLY A 111 -4.08 -1.06 -8.51
C GLY A 111 -2.96 -1.47 -7.55
N SER A 112 -2.62 -0.58 -6.64
CA SER A 112 -1.51 -0.70 -5.68
C SER A 112 -1.96 -1.31 -4.35
N CYS A 113 -2.75 -2.39 -4.40
CA CYS A 113 -3.27 -3.12 -3.24
C CYS A 113 -2.18 -3.46 -2.19
N THR A 114 -0.99 -3.80 -2.66
CA THR A 114 0.16 -4.18 -1.84
C THR A 114 0.85 -3.03 -1.11
N LYS A 115 0.43 -1.78 -1.32
CA LYS A 115 0.87 -0.63 -0.50
C LYS A 115 0.25 -0.65 0.89
N CYS A 116 -0.88 -1.34 1.05
CA CYS A 116 -1.58 -1.44 2.33
C CYS A 116 -1.67 -2.89 2.83
N HIS A 117 -1.77 -3.87 1.93
CA HIS A 117 -1.95 -5.29 2.27
C HIS A 117 -0.73 -6.16 1.93
N SER A 118 -0.42 -7.13 2.78
CA SER A 118 0.50 -8.22 2.50
C SER A 118 -0.26 -9.40 1.87
N PRO A 119 0.07 -9.82 0.63
CA PRO A 119 -0.68 -10.89 -0.06
C PRO A 119 -0.41 -12.30 0.51
N HIS A 120 0.58 -12.44 1.40
CA HIS A 120 0.96 -13.72 2.00
C HIS A 120 0.52 -13.81 3.46
N ALA A 121 1.04 -12.92 4.29
CA ALA A 121 0.76 -12.90 5.71
C ALA A 121 1.15 -11.56 6.34
N SER A 122 0.49 -11.18 7.42
CA SER A 122 0.84 -10.01 8.23
C SER A 122 0.62 -10.29 9.70
N ASP A 123 1.32 -9.56 10.55
CA ASP A 123 1.05 -9.55 11.99
C ASP A 123 -0.23 -8.76 12.33
N PHE A 124 -0.79 -8.01 11.36
CA PHE A 124 -1.99 -7.19 11.54
C PHE A 124 -3.23 -7.78 10.85
N LYS A 125 -4.40 -7.56 11.45
CA LYS A 125 -5.71 -7.96 10.90
C LYS A 125 -5.89 -7.44 9.47
N LYS A 126 -6.67 -8.17 8.66
CA LYS A 126 -6.91 -7.86 7.24
C LYS A 126 -5.62 -7.77 6.41
N LEU A 127 -4.55 -8.43 6.87
CA LEU A 127 -3.25 -8.47 6.21
C LEU A 127 -2.60 -7.08 6.06
N LEU A 128 -2.92 -6.11 6.92
CA LEU A 128 -2.38 -4.75 6.77
C LEU A 128 -0.87 -4.70 7.01
N LEU A 129 -0.14 -3.76 6.41
CA LEU A 129 1.32 -3.61 6.65
C LEU A 129 1.65 -2.89 7.96
N LYS A 130 0.72 -2.09 8.48
CA LYS A 130 0.81 -1.36 9.75
C LYS A 130 -0.56 -1.34 10.43
N GLU A 131 -0.56 -1.12 11.74
CA GLU A 131 -1.78 -1.05 12.54
C GLU A 131 -2.38 0.36 12.60
N GLY A 132 -3.71 0.43 12.56
CA GLY A 132 -4.47 1.65 12.83
C GLY A 132 -4.06 2.85 11.98
N GLN A 133 -4.00 4.02 12.61
CA GLN A 133 -3.67 5.29 11.96
C GLN A 133 -2.26 5.29 11.34
N ALA A 134 -1.33 4.49 11.87
CA ALA A 134 0.06 4.47 11.39
C ALA A 134 0.19 4.02 9.93
N LEU A 135 -0.79 3.24 9.42
CA LEU A 135 -0.85 2.91 8.00
C LEU A 135 -1.25 4.11 7.15
N CYS A 136 -2.25 4.88 7.57
CA CYS A 136 -2.72 6.04 6.83
C CYS A 136 -1.65 7.14 6.78
N PHE A 137 -0.92 7.31 7.89
CA PHE A 137 0.15 8.29 8.01
C PHE A 137 1.46 7.92 7.30
N THR A 138 1.50 6.80 6.57
CA THR A 138 2.62 6.58 5.63
C THR A 138 2.56 7.53 4.43
N CYS A 139 1.38 8.06 4.11
CA CYS A 139 1.17 8.94 2.97
C CYS A 139 0.48 10.26 3.38
N HIS A 140 -0.43 10.23 4.34
CA HIS A 140 -1.14 11.43 4.78
C HIS A 140 -0.41 12.07 5.96
N ASP A 141 0.02 13.33 5.85
CA ASP A 141 0.64 14.01 6.98
C ASP A 141 -0.39 14.20 8.11
N SER A 142 -0.10 13.62 9.28
CA SER A 142 -0.96 13.71 10.45
C SER A 142 -1.32 15.15 10.84
N LYS A 143 -0.40 16.10 10.67
CA LYS A 143 -0.63 17.51 10.98
C LYS A 143 -1.65 18.12 10.05
N ASP A 144 -1.65 17.72 8.78
CA ASP A 144 -2.60 18.25 7.79
C ASP A 144 -3.97 17.59 7.93
N VAL A 145 -4.01 16.31 8.26
CA VAL A 145 -5.26 15.60 8.54
C VAL A 145 -5.95 16.19 9.77
N ILE A 146 -5.22 16.47 10.85
CA ILE A 146 -5.82 16.88 12.14
C ILE A 146 -6.18 18.39 12.20
N LYS A 147 -5.78 19.18 11.20
CA LYS A 147 -6.01 20.65 11.12
C LYS A 147 -7.46 21.09 10.84
N ASN A 148 -8.48 20.30 11.20
CA ASN A 148 -9.88 20.66 10.96
C ASN A 148 -10.77 20.35 12.18
N GLU A 149 -11.94 20.99 12.23
CA GLU A 149 -12.89 20.86 13.35
C GLU A 149 -13.39 19.42 13.55
N VAL A 150 -13.50 18.63 12.49
CA VAL A 150 -13.94 17.22 12.56
C VAL A 150 -12.89 16.34 13.23
N HIS A 151 -11.60 16.64 13.03
CA HIS A 151 -10.50 15.84 13.56
C HIS A 151 -9.93 16.32 14.90
N LYS A 152 -10.48 17.40 15.47
CA LYS A 152 -9.97 18.04 16.69
C LYS A 152 -9.83 17.09 17.89
N GLU A 153 -10.74 16.11 18.00
CA GLU A 153 -10.82 15.20 19.15
C GLU A 153 -10.68 13.72 18.77
N ILE A 154 -10.18 13.40 17.56
CA ILE A 154 -10.14 11.99 17.12
C ILE A 154 -9.17 11.15 17.95
N GLY A 155 -8.17 11.76 18.57
CA GLY A 155 -7.17 11.08 19.39
C GLY A 155 -6.57 9.87 18.67
N GLN A 156 -6.76 8.68 19.23
CA GLN A 156 -6.29 7.41 18.67
C GLN A 156 -7.38 6.63 17.92
N THR A 157 -8.55 7.23 17.67
CA THR A 157 -9.64 6.60 16.92
C THR A 157 -9.15 6.22 15.53
N ASN A 158 -9.37 4.96 15.12
CA ASN A 158 -8.93 4.50 13.81
C ASN A 158 -9.63 5.31 12.71
N CYS A 159 -8.88 5.73 11.69
CA CYS A 159 -9.42 6.44 10.54
C CYS A 159 -10.59 5.67 9.90
N THR A 160 -10.49 4.34 9.94
CA THR A 160 -11.49 3.44 9.38
C THR A 160 -12.77 3.31 10.21
N GLU A 161 -12.95 4.04 11.32
CA GLU A 161 -14.26 4.11 11.98
C GLU A 161 -15.22 4.98 11.15
N CYS A 162 -14.71 6.09 10.61
CA CYS A 162 -15.49 7.02 9.78
C CYS A 162 -15.18 6.87 8.28
N HIS A 163 -13.93 6.57 7.90
CA HIS A 163 -13.51 6.48 6.50
C HIS A 163 -13.50 5.06 5.96
N ASN A 164 -13.73 4.91 4.66
CA ASN A 164 -13.52 3.66 3.94
C ASN A 164 -12.19 3.72 3.17
N PRO A 165 -11.20 2.86 3.46
CA PRO A 165 -9.88 2.96 2.84
C PRO A 165 -9.86 2.59 1.34
N HIS A 166 -10.96 2.09 0.79
CA HIS A 166 -11.06 1.72 -0.62
C HIS A 166 -11.78 2.79 -1.48
N GLY A 167 -12.79 3.46 -0.93
CA GLY A 167 -13.60 4.44 -1.67
C GLY A 167 -14.95 4.72 -1.01
N GLY A 168 -15.66 5.72 -1.53
CA GLY A 168 -16.92 6.22 -0.97
C GLY A 168 -17.73 7.07 -1.96
N SER A 169 -18.83 7.66 -1.46
CA SER A 169 -19.71 8.55 -2.25
C SER A 169 -19.15 9.95 -2.45
N ASP A 170 -18.16 10.35 -1.67
CA ASP A 170 -17.53 11.67 -1.73
C ASP A 170 -16.00 11.59 -1.61
N LYS A 171 -15.32 12.71 -1.92
CA LYS A 171 -13.85 12.82 -1.94
C LYS A 171 -13.18 12.56 -0.59
N THR A 172 -13.90 12.74 0.52
CA THR A 172 -13.39 12.49 1.87
C THR A 172 -13.53 11.02 2.28
N ILE A 173 -14.20 10.21 1.46
CA ILE A 173 -14.25 8.76 1.58
C ILE A 173 -14.87 8.32 2.92
N LEU A 174 -15.93 8.99 3.34
CA LEU A 174 -16.71 8.60 4.52
C LEU A 174 -17.53 7.34 4.23
N ARG A 175 -17.89 6.62 5.29
CA ARG A 175 -18.72 5.41 5.22
C ARG A 175 -20.19 5.67 5.00
#